data_AF-A0A2U8H2P5-F1
#
_entry.id   AF-A0A2U8H2P5-F1
#
_cell.length_a   1.000
_cell.length_b   1.000
_cell.length_c   1.000
_cell.angle_alpha   90.00
_cell.angle_beta   90.00
_cell.angle_gamma   90.00
#
_symmetry.space_group_name_H-M   'P 1'
#
loop_
_entity.id
_entity.type
_entity.pdbx_description
1 polymer ?
#
loop_
_entity_poly.entity_id
_entity_poly.type
_entity_poly.pdbx_seq_one_letter_code
_entity_poly.pdbx_strand_id
1 'polypeptide(L)'
;MPISQTFRIAASTLLLCLLTPLAQAADPAAAEADAERASRLKDEAAQLRDQAEATYQATEPQCYERFLVNRCIDAAKQARLDDIRRARALESEARKLELAARQRAADEAMRNNPGAPQQAPATSPAVEPTIRATPEAERVRSERNKAATEAEREALKARAAQDAEREAERSKAQEAAAQRAEQAARERARYDERIREYEEKKARDAAGR
;
A
#
# COMPACT_ATOMS: atom_id res chain seq x y z
N MET A 1 36.77 -64.51 1.79
CA MET A 1 37.96 -63.65 1.66
C MET A 1 37.79 -62.77 0.42
N PRO A 2 38.25 -61.51 0.47
CA PRO A 2 37.48 -60.32 0.07
C PRO A 2 38.02 -59.62 -1.19
N ILE A 3 37.49 -58.40 -1.50
CA ILE A 3 38.09 -57.32 -2.32
C ILE A 3 37.77 -57.45 -3.84
N SER A 4 37.17 -56.54 -4.61
CA SER A 4 36.68 -55.15 -4.47
C SER A 4 35.82 -54.78 -5.69
N GLN A 5 34.59 -54.30 -5.53
CA GLN A 5 34.15 -52.91 -5.78
C GLN A 5 35.17 -51.95 -6.43
N THR A 6 35.03 -51.64 -7.73
CA THR A 6 35.41 -50.35 -8.38
C THR A 6 35.02 -50.26 -9.88
N PHE A 7 33.83 -50.74 -10.32
CA PHE A 7 33.40 -50.50 -11.72
C PHE A 7 31.90 -50.21 -11.84
N ARG A 8 31.40 -49.26 -11.05
CA ARG A 8 30.01 -48.77 -11.12
C ARG A 8 29.92 -47.25 -11.08
N ILE A 9 30.82 -46.54 -11.75
CA ILE A 9 30.70 -45.07 -11.91
C ILE A 9 31.31 -44.67 -13.26
N ALA A 10 30.66 -45.02 -14.37
CA ALA A 10 31.07 -44.53 -15.69
C ALA A 10 29.91 -44.43 -16.71
N ALA A 11 28.65 -44.45 -16.25
CA ALA A 11 27.48 -44.44 -17.13
C ALA A 11 26.34 -43.53 -16.61
N SER A 12 26.68 -42.44 -15.91
CA SER A 12 25.68 -41.47 -15.43
C SER A 12 26.09 -40.00 -15.60
N THR A 13 27.01 -39.70 -16.52
CA THR A 13 27.50 -38.33 -16.77
C THR A 13 27.45 -37.94 -18.25
N LEU A 14 26.48 -38.46 -19.00
CA LEU A 14 26.28 -38.08 -20.41
C LEU A 14 24.79 -37.87 -20.75
N LEU A 15 24.02 -37.41 -19.76
CA LEU A 15 22.65 -36.92 -19.95
C LEU A 15 22.44 -35.63 -19.14
N LEU A 16 23.40 -34.70 -19.23
CA LEU A 16 23.32 -33.38 -18.59
C LEU A 16 23.79 -32.27 -19.55
N CYS A 17 23.50 -32.39 -20.85
CA CYS A 17 23.83 -31.39 -21.87
C CYS A 17 22.60 -30.83 -22.61
N LEU A 18 21.39 -31.01 -22.08
CA LEU A 18 20.16 -30.39 -22.62
C LEU A 18 19.64 -29.21 -21.77
N LEU A 19 20.51 -28.61 -20.96
CA LEU A 19 20.31 -27.24 -20.47
C LEU A 19 21.18 -26.29 -21.30
N THR A 20 20.89 -26.23 -22.60
CA THR A 20 21.17 -25.03 -23.38
C THR A 20 20.35 -23.90 -22.76
N PRO A 21 20.96 -22.82 -22.23
CA PRO A 21 20.21 -21.60 -22.07
C PRO A 21 19.89 -21.18 -23.51
N LEU A 22 18.61 -21.22 -23.88
CA LEU A 22 18.14 -20.44 -25.01
C LEU A 22 18.51 -19.00 -24.66
N ALA A 23 19.63 -18.53 -25.21
CA ALA A 23 19.81 -17.12 -25.48
C ALA A 23 18.58 -16.75 -26.31
N GLN A 24 17.55 -16.18 -25.66
CA GLN A 24 16.48 -15.52 -26.38
C GLN A 24 17.16 -14.45 -27.22
N ALA A 25 17.37 -14.76 -28.49
CA ALA A 25 17.38 -13.74 -29.52
C ALA A 25 16.09 -12.95 -29.28
N ALA A 26 16.24 -11.66 -29.00
CA ALA A 26 15.11 -10.80 -28.79
C ALA A 26 14.28 -10.81 -30.08
N ASP A 27 13.17 -11.54 -30.05
CA ASP A 27 12.27 -11.62 -31.18
C ASP A 27 11.50 -10.29 -31.23
N PRO A 28 11.68 -9.46 -32.27
CA PRO A 28 10.98 -8.19 -32.39
C PRO A 28 9.45 -8.40 -32.33
N ALA A 29 8.95 -9.54 -32.81
CA ALA A 29 7.54 -9.89 -32.72
C ALA A 29 7.05 -10.06 -31.28
N ALA A 30 7.91 -10.57 -30.37
CA ALA A 30 7.57 -10.70 -28.95
C ALA A 30 7.57 -9.33 -28.23
N ALA A 31 8.44 -8.40 -28.64
CA ALA A 31 8.45 -7.04 -28.11
C ALA A 31 7.20 -6.25 -28.54
N GLU A 32 6.78 -6.38 -29.79
CA GLU A 32 5.55 -5.76 -30.30
C GLU A 32 4.31 -6.34 -29.60
N ALA A 33 4.24 -7.67 -29.42
CA ALA A 33 3.13 -8.31 -28.71
C ALA A 33 3.02 -7.85 -27.24
N ASP A 34 4.15 -7.66 -26.54
CA ASP A 34 4.15 -7.13 -25.18
C ASP A 34 3.71 -5.67 -25.13
N ALA A 35 4.08 -4.86 -26.12
CA ALA A 35 3.65 -3.46 -26.23
C ALA A 35 2.14 -3.35 -26.47
N GLU A 36 1.60 -4.17 -27.38
CA GLU A 36 0.15 -4.25 -27.60
C GLU A 36 -0.59 -4.70 -26.34
N ARG A 37 -0.07 -5.71 -25.64
CA ARG A 37 -0.66 -6.18 -24.38
C ARG A 37 -0.63 -5.10 -23.31
N ALA A 38 0.48 -4.36 -23.19
CA ALA A 38 0.57 -3.24 -22.26
C ALA A 38 -0.43 -2.13 -22.59
N SER A 39 -0.65 -1.83 -23.89
CA SER A 39 -1.66 -0.86 -24.33
C SER A 39 -3.07 -1.31 -23.93
N ARG A 40 -3.43 -2.57 -24.24
CA ARG A 40 -4.75 -3.11 -23.90
C ARG A 40 -5.04 -3.06 -22.40
N LEU A 41 -4.05 -3.43 -21.57
CA LEU A 41 -4.17 -3.35 -20.12
C LEU A 41 -4.38 -1.92 -19.61
N LYS A 42 -3.77 -0.92 -20.26
CA LYS A 42 -3.99 0.50 -19.94
C LYS A 42 -5.38 0.96 -20.33
N ASP A 43 -5.85 0.57 -21.51
CA ASP A 43 -7.19 0.90 -22.00
C ASP A 43 -8.27 0.29 -21.11
N GLU A 44 -8.10 -0.99 -20.73
CA GLU A 44 -8.99 -1.68 -19.80
C GLU A 44 -8.98 -1.02 -18.41
N ALA A 45 -7.81 -0.65 -17.89
CA ALA A 45 -7.70 0.06 -16.63
C ALA A 45 -8.38 1.44 -16.67
N ALA A 46 -8.24 2.18 -17.77
CA ALA A 46 -8.89 3.47 -17.96
C ALA A 46 -10.42 3.32 -18.00
N GLN A 47 -10.92 2.39 -18.81
CA GLN A 47 -12.35 2.07 -18.89
C GLN A 47 -12.91 1.67 -17.52
N LEU A 48 -12.20 0.85 -16.75
CA LEU A 48 -12.64 0.42 -15.43
C LEU A 48 -12.72 1.59 -14.44
N ARG A 49 -11.80 2.56 -14.51
CA ARG A 49 -11.86 3.78 -13.69
C ARG A 49 -13.02 4.66 -14.07
N ASP A 50 -13.26 4.85 -15.36
CA ASP A 50 -14.36 5.67 -15.86
C ASP A 50 -15.72 5.04 -15.50
N GLN A 51 -15.84 3.71 -15.61
CA GLN A 51 -17.02 2.97 -15.18
C GLN A 51 -17.25 3.08 -13.68
N ALA A 52 -16.20 2.93 -12.86
CA ALA A 52 -16.30 3.07 -11.41
C ALA A 52 -16.76 4.47 -10.99
N GLU A 53 -16.24 5.50 -11.66
CA GLU A 53 -16.64 6.89 -11.43
C GLU A 53 -18.09 7.13 -11.86
N ALA A 54 -18.47 6.72 -13.06
CA ALA A 54 -19.84 6.86 -13.57
C ALA A 54 -20.85 6.14 -12.68
N THR A 55 -20.52 4.92 -12.22
CA THR A 55 -21.38 4.15 -11.30
C THR A 55 -21.55 4.86 -9.97
N TYR A 56 -20.46 5.41 -9.41
CA TYR A 56 -20.53 6.17 -8.16
C TYR A 56 -21.39 7.43 -8.32
N GLN A 57 -21.15 8.23 -9.37
CA GLN A 57 -21.91 9.45 -9.64
C GLN A 57 -23.42 9.19 -9.86
N ALA A 58 -23.77 8.06 -10.47
CA ALA A 58 -25.16 7.65 -10.62
C ALA A 58 -25.79 7.16 -9.30
N THR A 59 -25.01 6.53 -8.42
CA THR A 59 -25.49 5.88 -7.19
C THR A 59 -25.57 6.85 -6.01
N GLU A 60 -24.61 7.77 -5.87
CA GLU A 60 -24.54 8.75 -4.79
C GLU A 60 -25.84 9.56 -4.60
N PRO A 61 -26.47 10.16 -5.63
CA PRO A 61 -27.72 10.89 -5.44
C PRO A 61 -28.86 10.00 -4.91
N GLN A 62 -28.93 8.75 -5.36
CA GLN A 62 -29.94 7.78 -4.93
C GLN A 62 -29.77 7.38 -3.45
N CYS A 63 -28.55 7.47 -2.91
CA CYS A 63 -28.31 7.19 -1.50
C CYS A 63 -28.98 8.19 -0.56
N TYR A 64 -29.18 9.44 -0.97
CA TYR A 64 -29.82 10.47 -0.15
C TYR A 64 -31.32 10.24 0.05
N GLU A 65 -31.95 9.43 -0.81
CA GLU A 65 -33.37 9.07 -0.68
C GLU A 65 -33.60 7.89 0.29
N ARG A 66 -32.54 7.26 0.81
CA ARG A 66 -32.62 6.06 1.65
C ARG A 66 -32.56 6.40 3.14
N PHE A 67 -33.20 5.58 3.97
CA PHE A 67 -33.19 5.77 5.43
C PHE A 67 -31.77 5.69 6.05
N LEU A 68 -30.89 4.84 5.51
CA LEU A 68 -29.50 4.71 5.98
C LEU A 68 -28.51 5.34 4.99
N VAL A 69 -28.65 6.66 4.75
CA VAL A 69 -27.83 7.42 3.79
C VAL A 69 -26.34 7.15 3.95
N ASN A 70 -25.81 7.30 5.17
CA ASN A 70 -24.37 7.12 5.43
C ASN A 70 -23.87 5.73 5.05
N ARG A 71 -24.61 4.69 5.44
CA ARG A 71 -24.27 3.30 5.08
C ARG A 71 -24.31 3.07 3.57
N CYS A 72 -25.25 3.70 2.86
CA CYS A 72 -25.34 3.61 1.41
C CYS A 72 -24.14 4.28 0.73
N ILE A 73 -23.81 5.50 1.14
CA ILE A 73 -22.67 6.25 0.61
C ILE A 73 -21.36 5.50 0.88
N ASP A 74 -21.18 4.95 2.08
CA ASP A 74 -19.99 4.19 2.43
C ASP A 74 -19.86 2.93 1.56
N ALA A 75 -20.95 2.20 1.33
CA ALA A 75 -20.96 1.05 0.43
C ALA A 75 -20.61 1.44 -1.01
N ALA A 76 -21.17 2.54 -1.52
CA ALA A 76 -20.87 3.04 -2.86
C ALA A 76 -19.39 3.48 -2.99
N LYS A 77 -18.84 4.14 -1.96
CA LYS A 77 -17.41 4.51 -1.89
C LYS A 77 -16.51 3.28 -1.87
N GLN A 78 -16.85 2.24 -1.10
CA GLN A 78 -16.07 1.01 -1.06
C GLN A 78 -16.07 0.31 -2.42
N ALA A 79 -17.24 0.18 -3.07
CA ALA A 79 -17.32 -0.40 -4.40
C ALA A 79 -16.44 0.36 -5.42
N ARG A 80 -16.51 1.70 -5.44
CA ARG A 80 -15.64 2.54 -6.29
C ARG A 80 -14.16 2.32 -5.98
N LEU A 81 -13.77 2.25 -4.71
CA LEU A 81 -12.38 2.04 -4.32
C LEU A 81 -11.87 0.67 -4.74
N ASP A 82 -12.69 -0.38 -4.64
CA ASP A 82 -12.31 -1.73 -5.07
C ASP A 82 -12.10 -1.79 -6.58
N ASP A 83 -12.95 -1.14 -7.36
CA ASP A 83 -12.79 -1.05 -8.82
C ASP A 83 -11.53 -0.27 -9.21
N ILE A 84 -11.25 0.85 -8.53
CA ILE A 84 -10.02 1.63 -8.72
C ILE A 84 -8.78 0.80 -8.35
N ARG A 85 -8.83 -0.03 -7.29
CA ARG A 85 -7.72 -0.93 -6.93
C ARG A 85 -7.47 -1.95 -8.03
N ARG A 86 -8.52 -2.54 -8.60
CA ARG A 86 -8.40 -3.47 -9.74
C ARG A 86 -7.78 -2.77 -10.96
N ALA A 87 -8.22 -1.55 -11.29
CA ALA A 87 -7.63 -0.78 -12.38
C ALA A 87 -6.13 -0.50 -12.15
N ARG A 88 -5.73 -0.13 -10.92
CA ARG A 88 -4.31 0.08 -10.58
C ARG A 88 -3.47 -1.19 -10.70
N ALA A 89 -4.04 -2.36 -10.44
CA ALA A 89 -3.36 -3.63 -10.64
C ALA A 89 -3.05 -3.86 -12.13
N LEU A 90 -4.04 -3.63 -13.01
CA LEU A 90 -3.86 -3.69 -14.47
C LEU A 90 -2.80 -2.69 -14.97
N GLU A 91 -2.83 -1.44 -14.48
CA GLU A 91 -1.80 -0.45 -14.82
C GLU A 91 -0.40 -0.88 -14.33
N SER A 92 -0.30 -1.55 -13.18
CA SER A 92 0.98 -2.07 -12.67
C SER A 92 1.52 -3.18 -13.56
N GLU A 93 0.66 -4.07 -14.03
CA GLU A 93 1.02 -5.12 -14.99
C GLU A 93 1.51 -4.52 -16.32
N ALA A 94 0.79 -3.55 -16.87
CA ALA A 94 1.23 -2.82 -18.06
C ALA A 94 2.61 -2.18 -17.86
N ARG A 95 2.83 -1.51 -16.71
CA ARG A 95 4.13 -0.90 -16.37
C ARG A 95 5.27 -1.92 -16.30
N LYS A 96 5.02 -3.14 -15.80
CA LYS A 96 6.02 -4.21 -15.76
C LYS A 96 6.43 -4.66 -17.17
N LEU A 97 5.46 -4.81 -18.07
CA LEU A 97 5.73 -5.17 -19.47
C LEU A 97 6.56 -4.09 -20.18
N GLU A 98 6.22 -2.82 -19.99
CA GLU A 98 6.99 -1.70 -20.56
C GLU A 98 8.39 -1.57 -20.00
N LEU A 99 8.59 -1.87 -18.71
CA LEU A 99 9.91 -1.87 -18.11
C LEU A 99 10.76 -3.01 -18.68
N ALA A 100 10.19 -4.21 -18.81
CA ALA A 100 10.88 -5.35 -19.42
C ALA A 100 11.23 -5.09 -20.89
N ALA A 101 10.34 -4.45 -21.66
CA ALA A 101 10.65 -4.03 -23.03
C ALA A 101 11.79 -3.01 -23.08
N ARG A 102 11.78 -1.99 -22.20
CA ARG A 102 12.87 -1.01 -22.11
C ARG A 102 14.21 -1.63 -21.72
N GLN A 103 14.21 -2.58 -20.80
CA GLN A 103 15.41 -3.30 -20.40
C GLN A 103 15.99 -4.11 -21.57
N ARG A 104 15.14 -4.84 -22.32
CA ARG A 104 15.57 -5.55 -23.54
C ARG A 104 16.17 -4.60 -24.57
N ALA A 105 15.50 -3.48 -24.86
CA ALA A 105 16.01 -2.48 -25.80
C ALA A 105 17.37 -1.89 -25.35
N ALA A 106 17.56 -1.66 -24.04
CA ALA A 106 18.83 -1.21 -23.50
C ALA A 106 19.94 -2.28 -23.63
N ASP A 107 19.61 -3.54 -23.36
CA ASP A 107 20.54 -4.67 -23.52
C ASP A 107 20.95 -4.88 -24.99
N GLU A 108 20.00 -4.76 -25.92
CA GLU A 108 20.26 -4.80 -27.37
C GLU A 108 21.12 -3.62 -27.82
N ALA A 109 20.84 -2.41 -27.36
CA ALA A 109 21.67 -1.24 -27.65
C ALA A 109 23.11 -1.42 -27.13
N MET A 110 23.28 -2.03 -25.95
CA MET A 110 24.59 -2.36 -25.39
C MET A 110 25.31 -3.45 -26.21
N ARG A 111 24.59 -4.45 -26.72
CA ARG A 111 25.15 -5.51 -27.59
C ARG A 111 25.54 -4.99 -28.97
N ASN A 112 24.73 -4.11 -29.56
CA ASN A 112 24.95 -3.53 -30.88
C ASN A 112 25.98 -2.39 -30.86
N ASN A 113 26.33 -1.88 -29.67
CA ASN A 113 27.40 -0.91 -29.46
C ASN A 113 28.39 -1.42 -28.39
N PRO A 114 29.17 -2.48 -28.69
CA PRO A 114 30.12 -3.06 -27.73
C PRO A 114 31.30 -2.12 -27.41
N GLY A 115 31.46 -1.03 -28.16
CA GLY A 115 32.44 0.04 -27.92
C GLY A 115 31.92 1.20 -27.07
N ALA A 116 30.63 1.23 -26.73
CA ALA A 116 30.14 2.14 -25.71
C ALA A 116 30.77 1.73 -24.36
N PRO A 117 31.31 2.67 -23.55
CA PRO A 117 31.95 2.32 -22.29
C PRO A 117 30.98 1.57 -21.38
N GLN A 118 31.12 0.23 -21.30
CA GLN A 118 30.35 -0.63 -20.39
C GLN A 118 30.81 -0.47 -18.94
N GLN A 119 32.06 -0.02 -18.77
CA GLN A 119 32.55 0.57 -17.54
C GLN A 119 32.33 2.08 -17.63
N ALA A 120 31.85 2.69 -16.55
CA ALA A 120 32.18 4.09 -16.29
C ALA A 120 33.68 4.24 -16.59
N PRO A 121 34.09 5.23 -17.41
CA PRO A 121 35.42 5.28 -17.99
C PRO A 121 36.42 4.89 -16.93
N ALA A 122 37.17 3.79 -17.17
CA ALA A 122 38.23 3.38 -16.27
C ALA A 122 39.04 4.65 -16.01
N THR A 123 39.11 5.06 -14.75
CA THR A 123 39.97 6.17 -14.38
C THR A 123 41.32 5.80 -14.96
N SER A 124 41.79 6.56 -15.94
CA SER A 124 43.21 6.61 -16.24
C SER A 124 43.95 6.70 -14.88
N PRO A 125 45.25 6.39 -14.78
CA PRO A 125 46.07 7.09 -13.79
C PRO A 125 46.14 8.58 -14.18
N ALA A 126 44.97 9.21 -14.34
CA ALA A 126 44.77 10.59 -14.03
C ALA A 126 45.34 10.71 -12.63
N VAL A 127 46.31 11.60 -12.47
CA VAL A 127 46.48 12.33 -11.22
C VAL A 127 45.07 12.59 -10.73
N GLU A 128 44.64 11.80 -9.74
CA GLU A 128 43.28 11.84 -9.23
C GLU A 128 43.11 13.31 -8.85
N PRO A 129 42.34 14.12 -9.62
CA PRO A 129 42.15 15.48 -9.21
C PRO A 129 41.41 15.29 -7.92
N THR A 130 42.10 15.53 -6.80
CA THR A 130 41.47 15.54 -5.51
C THR A 130 40.51 16.71 -5.63
N ILE A 131 39.27 16.44 -6.06
CA ILE A 131 38.20 17.42 -6.13
C ILE A 131 37.91 17.71 -4.67
N ARG A 132 38.75 18.56 -4.07
CA ARG A 132 38.52 19.08 -2.74
C ARG A 132 37.18 19.78 -2.83
N ALA A 133 36.23 19.32 -2.02
CA ALA A 133 34.96 20.00 -1.90
C ALA A 133 35.28 21.47 -1.65
N THR A 134 34.70 22.35 -2.46
CA THR A 134 34.85 23.77 -2.21
C THR A 134 34.26 24.08 -0.83
N PRO A 135 34.81 25.03 -0.06
CA PRO A 135 34.23 25.42 1.22
C PRO A 135 32.74 25.79 1.11
N GLU A 136 32.31 26.30 -0.05
CA GLU A 136 30.89 26.53 -0.37
C GLU A 136 30.07 25.23 -0.40
N ALA A 137 30.55 24.18 -1.07
CA ALA A 137 29.85 22.90 -1.13
C ALA A 137 29.71 22.26 0.26
N GLU A 138 30.69 22.42 1.14
CA GLU A 138 30.63 21.97 2.54
C GLU A 138 29.61 22.77 3.35
N ARG A 139 29.54 24.10 3.15
CA ARG A 139 28.52 24.95 3.76
C ARG A 139 27.11 24.52 3.36
N VAL A 140 26.85 24.32 2.06
CA VAL A 140 25.54 23.88 1.56
C VAL A 140 25.17 22.51 2.13
N ARG A 141 26.12 21.57 2.25
CA ARG A 141 25.86 20.27 2.90
C ARG A 141 25.53 20.43 4.38
N SER A 142 26.27 21.27 5.10
CA SER A 142 26.03 21.56 6.52
C SER A 142 24.66 22.19 6.75
N GLU A 143 24.27 23.17 5.93
CA GLU A 143 22.96 23.82 5.97
C GLU A 143 21.82 22.83 5.69
N ARG A 144 21.97 21.97 4.67
CA ARG A 144 20.97 20.91 4.40
C ARG A 144 20.86 19.91 5.54
N ASN A 145 21.98 19.51 6.15
CA ASN A 145 21.96 18.58 7.28
C ASN A 145 21.28 19.21 8.50
N LYS A 146 21.55 20.48 8.79
CA LYS A 146 20.86 21.21 9.86
C LYS A 146 19.36 21.30 9.61
N ALA A 147 18.96 21.71 8.40
CA ALA A 147 17.55 21.78 8.02
C ALA A 147 16.86 20.41 8.12
N ALA A 148 17.52 19.32 7.72
CA ALA A 148 17.00 17.97 7.86
C ALA A 148 16.79 17.60 9.35
N THR A 149 17.78 17.86 10.21
CA THR A 149 17.65 17.57 11.65
C THR A 149 16.58 18.42 12.33
N GLU A 150 16.41 19.67 11.91
CA GLU A 150 15.35 20.55 12.42
C GLU A 150 13.97 20.05 11.97
N ALA A 151 13.81 19.70 10.70
CA ALA A 151 12.59 19.12 10.17
C ALA A 151 12.21 17.80 10.86
N GLU A 152 13.18 16.93 11.15
CA GLU A 152 12.95 15.71 11.93
C GLU A 152 12.47 16.02 13.35
N ARG A 153 13.10 16.99 14.03
CA ARG A 153 12.67 17.40 15.37
C ARG A 153 11.27 18.00 15.38
N GLU A 154 10.92 18.81 14.38
CA GLU A 154 9.57 19.35 14.25
C GLU A 154 8.54 18.28 13.95
N ALA A 155 8.86 17.32 13.07
CA ALA A 155 8.00 16.19 12.78
C ALA A 155 7.74 15.31 14.03
N LEU A 156 8.76 15.08 14.85
CA LEU A 156 8.62 14.36 16.11
C LEU A 156 7.74 15.13 17.11
N LYS A 157 7.93 16.44 17.25
CA LYS A 157 7.08 17.29 18.11
C LYS A 157 5.62 17.29 17.64
N ALA A 158 5.39 17.41 16.33
CA ALA A 158 4.05 17.38 15.75
C ALA A 158 3.34 16.05 16.01
N ARG A 159 4.04 14.92 15.84
CA ARG A 159 3.51 13.59 16.18
C ARG A 159 3.18 13.48 17.66
N ALA A 160 4.10 13.90 18.54
CA ALA A 160 3.87 13.87 19.98
C ALA A 160 2.67 14.73 20.41
N ALA A 161 2.48 15.90 19.79
CA ALA A 161 1.32 16.75 20.03
C ALA A 161 0.00 16.09 19.58
N GLN A 162 -0.01 15.50 18.39
CA GLN A 162 -1.18 14.75 17.89
C GLN A 162 -1.49 13.52 18.76
N ASP A 163 -0.48 12.83 19.27
CA ASP A 163 -0.65 11.69 20.17
C ASP A 163 -1.26 12.12 21.50
N ALA A 164 -0.77 13.24 22.07
CA ALA A 164 -1.32 13.82 23.28
C ALA A 164 -2.77 14.29 23.11
N GLU A 165 -3.10 14.91 21.96
CA GLU A 165 -4.47 15.32 21.64
C GLU A 165 -5.41 14.12 21.53
N ARG A 166 -5.00 13.07 20.81
CA ARG A 166 -5.78 11.83 20.68
C ARG A 166 -5.99 11.14 22.03
N GLU A 167 -5.00 11.16 22.92
CA GLU A 167 -5.15 10.61 24.28
C GLU A 167 -6.12 11.46 25.12
N ALA A 168 -6.02 12.78 25.04
CA ALA A 168 -6.95 13.68 25.73
C ALA A 168 -8.40 13.49 25.23
N GLU A 169 -8.61 13.31 23.92
CA GLU A 169 -9.91 13.00 23.36
C GLU A 169 -10.45 11.65 23.84
N ARG A 170 -9.59 10.60 23.87
CA ARG A 170 -9.94 9.29 24.43
C ARG A 170 -10.35 9.40 25.89
N SER A 171 -9.61 10.14 26.72
CA SER A 171 -9.94 10.34 28.13
C SER A 171 -11.30 11.02 28.29
N LYS A 172 -11.54 12.12 27.56
CA LYS A 172 -12.84 12.82 27.58
C LYS A 172 -13.99 11.92 27.14
N ALA A 173 -13.78 11.09 26.12
CA ALA A 173 -14.79 10.15 25.64
C ALA A 173 -15.10 9.06 26.69
N GLN A 174 -14.08 8.57 27.39
CA GLN A 174 -14.23 7.62 28.49
C GLN A 174 -14.98 8.24 29.68
N GLU A 175 -14.62 9.46 30.09
CA GLU A 175 -15.32 10.19 31.15
C GLU A 175 -16.79 10.44 30.79
N ALA A 176 -17.07 10.89 29.56
CA ALA A 176 -18.42 11.10 29.08
C ALA A 176 -19.22 9.79 29.00
N ALA A 177 -18.57 8.66 28.68
CA ALA A 177 -19.20 7.35 28.71
C ALA A 177 -19.49 6.88 30.15
N ALA A 178 -18.57 7.12 31.09
CA ALA A 178 -18.77 6.82 32.51
C ALA A 178 -19.93 7.64 33.09
N GLN A 179 -19.99 8.94 32.81
CA GLN A 179 -21.11 9.80 33.23
C GLN A 179 -22.45 9.31 32.68
N ARG A 180 -22.49 8.92 31.39
CA ARG A 180 -23.70 8.33 30.78
C ARG A 180 -24.10 7.02 31.45
N ALA A 181 -23.13 6.16 31.79
CA ALA A 181 -23.39 4.92 32.51
C ALA A 181 -23.95 5.16 33.92
N GLU A 182 -23.37 6.10 34.67
CA GLU A 182 -23.88 6.49 35.98
C GLU A 182 -25.29 7.09 35.91
N GLN A 183 -25.54 7.96 34.94
CA GLN A 183 -26.87 8.54 34.73
C GLN A 183 -27.89 7.44 34.42
N ALA A 184 -27.57 6.52 33.51
CA ALA A 184 -28.43 5.39 33.18
C ALA A 184 -28.70 4.50 34.40
N ALA A 185 -27.70 4.28 35.27
CA ALA A 185 -27.88 3.53 36.51
C ALA A 185 -28.81 4.25 37.49
N ARG A 186 -28.67 5.58 37.65
CA ARG A 186 -29.56 6.40 38.49
C ARG A 186 -30.99 6.41 37.97
N GLU A 187 -31.18 6.52 36.66
CA GLU A 187 -32.50 6.48 36.03
C GLU A 187 -33.18 5.13 36.21
N ARG A 188 -32.43 4.02 36.06
CA ARG A 188 -32.93 2.67 36.37
C ARG A 188 -33.36 2.55 37.83
N ALA A 189 -32.53 2.99 38.77
CA ALA A 189 -32.86 2.93 40.20
C ALA A 189 -34.15 3.72 40.52
N ARG A 190 -34.32 4.93 39.95
CA ARG A 190 -35.55 5.73 40.10
C ARG A 190 -36.77 5.03 39.49
N TYR A 191 -36.60 4.37 38.34
CA TYR A 191 -37.68 3.63 37.70
C TYR A 191 -38.11 2.42 38.55
N ASP A 192 -37.15 1.66 39.09
CA ASP A 192 -37.38 0.50 39.94
C ASP A 192 -38.01 0.88 41.30
N GLU A 193 -37.65 2.03 41.86
CA GLU A 193 -38.30 2.59 43.05
C GLU A 193 -39.76 2.93 42.77
N ARG A 194 -40.03 3.63 41.66
CA ARG A 194 -41.39 4.00 41.28
C ARG A 194 -42.26 2.76 41.02
N ILE A 195 -41.72 1.69 40.44
CA ILE A 195 -42.42 0.40 40.31
C ILE A 195 -42.82 -0.15 41.68
N ARG A 196 -41.88 -0.18 42.63
CA ARG A 196 -42.16 -0.66 44.00
C ARG A 196 -43.24 0.15 44.69
N GLU A 197 -43.20 1.48 44.60
CA GLU A 197 -44.26 2.34 45.14
C GLU A 197 -45.63 2.06 44.52
N TYR A 198 -45.68 1.86 43.19
CA TYR A 198 -46.92 1.48 42.50
C TYR A 198 -47.45 0.12 42.95
N GLU A 199 -46.57 -0.87 43.12
CA GLU A 199 -46.93 -2.21 43.61
C GLU A 199 -47.42 -2.18 45.05
N GLU A 200 -46.75 -1.44 45.94
CA GLU A 200 -47.16 -1.24 47.33
C GLU A 200 -48.51 -0.52 47.43
N LYS A 201 -48.71 0.54 46.64
CA LYS A 201 -49.99 1.25 46.59
C LYS A 201 -51.11 0.32 46.12
N LYS A 202 -50.87 -0.42 45.04
CA LYS A 202 -51.85 -1.40 44.53
C LYS A 202 -52.18 -2.47 45.58
N ALA A 203 -51.20 -2.94 46.33
CA ALA A 203 -51.40 -3.90 47.42
C ALA A 203 -52.19 -3.29 48.59
N ARG A 204 -51.94 -2.02 48.95
CA ARG A 204 -52.71 -1.29 49.98
C ARG A 204 -54.17 -1.12 49.57
N ASP A 205 -54.42 -0.66 48.34
CA ASP A 205 -55.76 -0.47 47.79
C ASP A 205 -56.53 -1.81 47.75
N ALA A 206 -55.87 -2.91 47.37
CA ALA A 206 -56.46 -4.25 47.36
C ALA A 206 -56.76 -4.79 48.77
N ALA A 207 -56.01 -4.36 49.78
CA ALA A 207 -56.22 -4.74 51.18
C ALA A 207 -57.31 -3.93 51.89
N GLY A 208 -57.96 -2.97 51.20
CA GLY A 208 -59.12 -2.23 51.70
C GLY A 208 -58.81 -1.25 52.84
N ARG A 209 -57.60 -0.70 52.90
CA ARG A 209 -57.21 0.39 53.81
C ARG A 209 -56.88 1.67 53.06
#